data_AF-A0A933ZI95-F1
#
_entry.id   AF-A0A933ZI95-F1
#
_cell.length_a   1.000
_cell.length_b   1.000
_cell.length_c   1.000
_cell.angle_alpha   90.00
_cell.angle_beta   90.00
_cell.angle_gamma   90.00
#
_symmetry.space_group_name_H-M   'P 1'
#
loop_
_entity.id
_entity.type
_entity.pdbx_description
1 polymer ?
#
loop_
_entity_poly.entity_id
_entity_poly.type
_entity_poly.pdbx_seq_one_letter_code
_entity_poly.pdbx_strand_id
1 'polypeptide(L)'
;MVSRRKRRIVLFPYGQPATDRHRDRCAEIFLSLGGDIHRVIDGPFASLDRFVAYVRRIPVIHDGTECPIVMLTNTNPLALMVVNARRKLERSVPGLERATWVLCIDKEADPFFAHIAASVGTFEKNRAGEIVWHGPEGTAYLVVTVDGRPFESQPSESFRPGNPTPQSRRITSPGMPAVATLPPPETLPPRR
;
A
#
# COMPACT_ATOMS: atom_id res chain seq x y z
N MET A 1 26.85 -29.45 -2.09
CA MET A 1 25.52 -29.77 -2.65
C MET A 1 24.65 -28.52 -2.60
N VAL A 2 24.60 -27.74 -3.69
CA VAL A 2 23.72 -26.57 -3.76
C VAL A 2 22.31 -27.10 -3.99
N SER A 3 21.50 -27.16 -2.94
CA SER A 3 20.07 -27.45 -3.05
C SER A 3 19.50 -26.49 -4.09
N ARG A 4 19.01 -27.03 -5.22
CA ARG A 4 18.23 -26.28 -6.21
C ARG A 4 16.91 -25.88 -5.54
N ARG A 5 16.95 -24.88 -4.65
CA ARG A 5 15.73 -24.20 -4.21
C ARG A 5 15.02 -23.76 -5.48
N LYS A 6 13.80 -24.27 -5.68
CA LYS A 6 12.96 -23.98 -6.84
C LYS A 6 12.81 -22.46 -6.90
N ARG A 7 13.38 -21.84 -7.94
CA ARG A 7 13.38 -20.37 -8.08
C ARG A 7 11.93 -19.88 -8.15
N ARG A 8 11.61 -18.84 -7.38
CA ARG A 8 10.24 -18.40 -7.12
C ARG A 8 9.81 -17.35 -8.14
N ILE A 9 8.54 -17.39 -8.54
CA ILE A 9 7.92 -16.29 -9.31
C ILE A 9 7.86 -15.03 -8.44
N VAL A 10 8.13 -13.88 -9.04
CA VAL A 10 7.99 -12.56 -8.40
C VAL A 10 6.86 -11.80 -9.06
N LEU A 11 5.96 -11.24 -8.25
CA LEU A 11 4.76 -10.53 -8.68
C LEU A 11 4.85 -9.07 -8.24
N PHE A 12 4.59 -8.14 -9.16
CA PHE A 12 4.49 -6.70 -8.90
C PHE A 12 3.08 -6.19 -9.24
N PRO A 13 2.10 -6.31 -8.33
CA PRO A 13 0.70 -5.92 -8.60
C PRO A 13 0.50 -4.45 -8.98
N TYR A 14 1.42 -3.59 -8.52
CA TYR A 14 1.43 -2.15 -8.80
C TYR A 14 2.51 -1.73 -9.80
N GLY A 15 3.09 -2.70 -10.50
CA GLY A 15 4.21 -2.46 -11.40
C GLY A 15 5.55 -2.35 -10.69
N GLN A 16 6.60 -2.28 -11.49
CA GLN A 16 7.94 -2.05 -10.98
C GLN A 16 8.08 -0.65 -10.38
N PRO A 17 9.01 -0.47 -9.44
CA PRO A 17 9.36 0.84 -8.96
C PRO A 17 9.76 1.81 -10.09
N ALA A 18 9.41 3.08 -9.94
CA ALA A 18 9.65 4.10 -10.97
C ALA A 18 11.14 4.47 -11.11
N THR A 19 11.90 4.46 -10.02
CA THR A 19 13.32 4.87 -9.99
C THR A 19 14.24 3.66 -10.13
N ASP A 20 15.38 3.83 -10.81
CA ASP A 20 16.40 2.77 -10.97
C ASP A 20 16.88 2.24 -9.62
N ARG A 21 17.18 3.15 -8.70
CA ARG A 21 17.61 2.81 -7.34
C ARG A 21 16.62 1.88 -6.63
N HIS A 22 15.32 2.14 -6.77
CA HIS A 22 14.28 1.31 -6.15
C HIS A 22 14.15 -0.03 -6.89
N ARG A 23 14.27 -0.06 -8.22
CA ARG A 23 14.31 -1.32 -8.99
C ARG A 23 15.48 -2.20 -8.58
N ASP A 24 16.69 -1.65 -8.50
CA ASP A 24 17.90 -2.38 -8.09
C ASP A 24 17.75 -2.96 -6.69
N ARG A 25 17.24 -2.15 -5.76
CA ARG A 25 17.01 -2.60 -4.39
C ARG A 25 15.96 -3.71 -4.33
N CYS A 26 14.86 -3.56 -5.05
CA CYS A 26 13.85 -4.61 -5.17
C CYS A 26 14.42 -5.91 -5.74
N ALA A 27 15.32 -5.81 -6.73
CA ALA A 27 16.00 -6.94 -7.32
C ALA A 27 16.88 -7.70 -6.31
N GLU A 28 17.71 -6.98 -5.57
CA GLU A 28 18.51 -7.58 -4.48
C GLU A 28 17.63 -8.33 -3.47
N ILE A 29 16.50 -7.74 -3.09
CA ILE A 29 15.58 -8.30 -2.10
C ILE A 29 14.90 -9.56 -2.64
N PHE A 30 14.30 -9.54 -3.84
CA PHE A 30 13.64 -10.75 -4.30
C PHE A 30 14.66 -11.86 -4.58
N LEU A 31 15.88 -11.54 -5.01
CA LEU A 31 16.94 -12.53 -5.21
C LEU A 31 17.33 -13.20 -3.89
N SER A 32 17.48 -12.44 -2.80
CA SER A 32 17.79 -13.00 -1.47
C SER A 32 16.66 -13.90 -0.93
N LEU A 33 15.41 -13.61 -1.32
CA LEU A 33 14.22 -14.41 -1.02
C LEU A 33 14.03 -15.63 -1.95
N GLY A 34 14.95 -15.86 -2.90
CA GLY A 34 14.93 -16.97 -3.84
C GLY A 34 14.07 -16.75 -5.10
N GLY A 35 13.75 -15.49 -5.41
CA GLY A 35 13.07 -15.07 -6.63
C GLY A 35 13.92 -15.30 -7.88
N ASP A 36 13.26 -15.50 -9.01
CA ASP A 36 13.89 -15.61 -10.32
C ASP A 36 13.74 -14.31 -11.10
N ILE A 37 14.85 -13.70 -11.51
CA ILE A 37 14.83 -12.50 -12.35
C ILE A 37 14.17 -12.76 -13.73
N HIS A 38 14.16 -14.01 -14.18
CA HIS A 38 13.50 -14.41 -15.43
C HIS A 38 12.02 -14.76 -15.24
N ARG A 39 11.50 -14.77 -14.02
CA ARG A 39 10.10 -15.05 -13.69
C ARG A 39 9.47 -13.91 -12.91
N VAL A 40 9.79 -12.68 -13.34
CA VAL A 40 9.15 -11.47 -12.88
C VAL A 40 7.89 -11.24 -13.70
N ILE A 41 6.77 -11.07 -13.00
CA ILE A 41 5.49 -10.66 -13.56
C ILE A 41 5.19 -9.29 -12.99
N ASP A 42 5.67 -8.32 -13.72
CA ASP A 42 5.21 -6.96 -13.72
C ASP A 42 4.48 -6.74 -15.05
N GLY A 43 3.55 -5.81 -15.08
CA GLY A 43 2.94 -5.46 -16.35
C GLY A 43 2.34 -4.08 -16.28
N PRO A 44 2.08 -3.45 -17.44
CA PRO A 44 1.42 -2.16 -17.54
C PRO A 44 -0.09 -2.32 -17.25
N PHE A 45 -0.44 -2.96 -16.14
CA PHE A 45 -1.81 -3.13 -15.73
C PHE A 45 -2.28 -1.80 -15.16
N ALA A 46 -3.23 -1.19 -15.86
CA ALA A 46 -3.87 0.05 -15.41
C ALA A 46 -4.62 -0.11 -14.07
N SER A 47 -4.88 -1.34 -13.61
CA SER A 47 -5.55 -1.61 -12.35
C SER A 47 -5.20 -2.98 -11.76
N LEU A 48 -5.39 -3.11 -10.45
CA LEU A 48 -5.24 -4.37 -9.71
C LEU A 48 -6.17 -5.48 -10.25
N ASP A 49 -7.37 -5.14 -10.74
CA ASP A 49 -8.29 -6.12 -11.35
C ASP A 49 -7.74 -6.76 -12.61
N ARG A 50 -7.06 -5.98 -13.46
CA ARG A 50 -6.42 -6.51 -14.67
C ARG A 50 -5.24 -7.40 -14.31
N PHE A 51 -4.45 -7.01 -13.31
CA PHE A 51 -3.37 -7.83 -12.78
C PHE A 51 -3.90 -9.17 -12.26
N VAL A 52 -4.95 -9.14 -11.43
CA VAL A 52 -5.63 -10.34 -10.92
C VAL A 52 -6.10 -11.24 -12.07
N ALA A 53 -6.80 -10.68 -13.06
CA ALA A 53 -7.31 -11.45 -14.20
C ALA A 53 -6.19 -12.15 -14.99
N TYR A 54 -5.02 -11.51 -15.10
CA TYR A 54 -3.83 -12.11 -15.71
C TYR A 54 -3.25 -13.23 -14.84
N VAL A 55 -2.96 -12.96 -13.56
CA VAL A 55 -2.32 -13.92 -12.65
C VAL A 55 -3.18 -15.18 -12.45
N ARG A 56 -4.51 -15.06 -12.43
CA ARG A 56 -5.43 -16.21 -12.37
C ARG A 56 -5.26 -17.22 -13.49
N ARG A 57 -4.70 -16.81 -14.64
CA ARG A 57 -4.48 -17.69 -15.79
C ARG A 57 -3.18 -18.48 -15.70
N ILE A 58 -2.37 -18.25 -14.66
CA ILE A 58 -1.08 -18.91 -14.45
C ILE A 58 -1.31 -20.10 -13.50
N PRO A 59 -1.34 -21.35 -14.00
CA PRO A 59 -1.80 -22.50 -13.21
C PRO A 59 -0.98 -22.70 -11.94
N VAL A 60 0.35 -22.54 -12.03
CA VAL A 60 1.24 -22.75 -10.88
C VAL A 60 0.99 -21.80 -9.71
N ILE A 61 0.46 -20.59 -9.98
CA ILE A 61 0.07 -19.62 -8.96
C ILE A 61 -1.35 -19.90 -8.48
N HIS A 62 -2.29 -20.10 -9.42
CA HIS A 62 -3.69 -20.36 -9.12
C HIS A 62 -3.85 -21.58 -8.22
N ASP A 63 -3.16 -22.67 -8.55
CA ASP A 63 -3.24 -23.96 -7.86
C ASP A 63 -2.39 -23.99 -6.57
N GLY A 64 -1.68 -22.90 -6.26
CA GLY A 64 -0.84 -22.78 -5.07
C GLY A 64 0.34 -23.76 -5.03
N THR A 65 0.76 -24.29 -6.17
CA THR A 65 1.88 -25.25 -6.29
C THR A 65 3.24 -24.60 -6.06
N GLU A 66 3.35 -23.29 -6.28
CA GLU A 66 4.51 -22.48 -5.95
C GLU A 66 4.14 -21.45 -4.87
N CYS A 67 5.15 -21.02 -4.10
CA CYS A 67 5.01 -19.92 -3.15
C CYS A 67 5.62 -18.67 -3.80
N PRO A 68 4.86 -17.83 -4.53
CA PRO A 68 5.42 -16.64 -5.17
C PRO A 68 5.88 -15.62 -4.13
N ILE A 69 6.68 -14.64 -4.58
CA ILE A 69 6.98 -13.42 -3.84
C ILE A 69 6.07 -12.34 -4.41
N VAL A 70 5.29 -11.67 -3.57
CA VAL A 70 4.46 -10.53 -3.98
C VAL A 70 5.09 -9.27 -3.42
N MET A 71 5.59 -8.42 -4.31
CA MET A 71 6.22 -7.14 -3.97
C MET A 71 5.25 -5.99 -4.21
N LEU A 72 4.92 -5.28 -3.13
CA LEU A 72 4.08 -4.08 -3.15
C LEU A 72 5.01 -2.87 -3.05
N THR A 73 5.09 -2.12 -4.15
CA THR A 73 6.04 -1.01 -4.37
C THR A 73 5.39 0.36 -4.33
N ASN A 74 4.06 0.41 -4.44
CA ASN A 74 3.27 1.62 -4.29
C ASN A 74 2.41 1.50 -3.03
N THR A 75 2.81 2.21 -1.98
CA THR A 75 2.12 2.25 -0.69
C THR A 75 1.30 3.52 -0.48
N ASN A 76 1.35 4.46 -1.43
CA ASN A 76 0.76 5.78 -1.27
C ASN A 76 -0.75 5.76 -1.63
N PRO A 77 -1.64 6.28 -0.77
CA PRO A 77 -1.34 7.03 0.47
C PRO A 77 -1.50 6.23 1.78
N LEU A 78 -1.87 4.94 1.76
CA LEU A 78 -2.39 4.31 2.98
C LEU A 78 -1.97 2.84 3.14
N ALA A 79 -1.45 2.49 4.32
CA ALA A 79 -1.21 1.11 4.75
C ALA A 79 -2.47 0.21 4.61
N LEU A 80 -3.67 0.80 4.71
CA LEU A 80 -4.93 0.10 4.45
C LEU A 80 -5.09 -0.33 2.98
N MET A 81 -4.52 0.40 2.02
CA MET A 81 -4.55 -0.01 0.61
C MET A 81 -3.75 -1.28 0.40
N VAL A 82 -2.58 -1.42 1.02
CA VAL A 82 -1.78 -2.65 1.01
C VAL A 82 -2.59 -3.84 1.54
N VAL A 83 -3.28 -3.65 2.67
CA VAL A 83 -4.12 -4.69 3.28
C VAL A 83 -5.27 -5.06 2.36
N ASN A 84 -5.95 -4.07 1.79
CA ASN A 84 -7.04 -4.29 0.84
C ASN A 84 -6.56 -4.97 -0.45
N ALA A 85 -5.36 -4.62 -0.93
CA ALA A 85 -4.75 -5.23 -2.10
C ALA A 85 -4.50 -6.72 -1.87
N ARG A 86 -3.87 -7.05 -0.74
CA ARG A 86 -3.64 -8.44 -0.33
C ARG A 86 -4.94 -9.21 -0.23
N ARG A 87 -5.92 -8.72 0.53
CA ARG A 87 -7.23 -9.35 0.69
C ARG A 87 -7.91 -9.61 -0.66
N LYS A 88 -7.85 -8.64 -1.57
CA LYS A 88 -8.44 -8.77 -2.91
C LYS A 88 -7.69 -9.81 -3.74
N LEU A 89 -6.36 -9.81 -3.71
CA LEU A 89 -5.51 -10.77 -4.41
C LEU A 89 -5.73 -12.20 -3.90
N GLU A 90 -5.69 -12.43 -2.59
CA GLU A 90 -5.89 -13.75 -1.98
C GLU A 90 -7.31 -14.26 -2.25
N ARG A 91 -8.35 -13.42 -2.10
CA ARG A 91 -9.74 -13.81 -2.43
C ARG A 91 -9.90 -14.20 -3.89
N SER A 92 -9.21 -13.50 -4.80
CA SER A 92 -9.35 -13.73 -6.24
C SER A 92 -8.42 -14.82 -6.77
N VAL A 93 -7.32 -15.09 -6.06
CA VAL A 93 -6.27 -16.04 -6.39
C VAL A 93 -5.85 -16.75 -5.09
N PRO A 94 -6.62 -17.77 -4.64
CA PRO A 94 -6.39 -18.41 -3.34
C PRO A 94 -4.98 -18.97 -3.15
N GLY A 95 -4.30 -19.39 -4.22
CA GLY A 95 -2.90 -19.83 -4.14
C GLY A 95 -1.92 -18.76 -3.62
N LEU A 96 -2.30 -17.48 -3.58
CA LEU A 96 -1.49 -16.40 -3.01
C LEU A 96 -1.50 -16.34 -1.47
N GLU A 97 -2.35 -17.10 -0.79
CA GLU A 97 -2.32 -17.22 0.68
C GLU A 97 -0.96 -17.72 1.20
N ARG A 98 -0.23 -18.47 0.35
CA ARG A 98 1.10 -19.02 0.63
C ARG A 98 2.25 -18.12 0.17
N ALA A 99 1.94 -16.95 -0.41
CA ALA A 99 2.95 -16.05 -0.95
C ALA A 99 3.77 -15.41 0.18
N THR A 100 5.03 -15.07 -0.14
CA THR A 100 5.79 -14.13 0.70
C THR A 100 5.39 -12.72 0.29
N TRP A 101 4.74 -11.99 1.18
CA TRP A 101 4.33 -10.61 0.97
C TRP A 101 5.44 -9.67 1.42
N VAL A 102 5.88 -8.79 0.52
CA VAL A 102 6.98 -7.85 0.73
C VAL A 102 6.48 -6.44 0.46
N LEU A 103 6.74 -5.53 1.39
CA LEU A 103 6.47 -4.10 1.28
C LEU A 103 7.76 -3.36 1.05
N CYS A 104 7.95 -2.85 -0.18
CA CYS A 104 9.07 -1.99 -0.49
C CYS A 104 8.66 -0.53 -0.29
N ILE A 105 9.15 0.05 0.80
CA ILE A 105 8.80 1.40 1.23
C ILE A 105 9.86 2.37 0.75
N ASP A 106 9.41 3.33 -0.04
CA ASP A 106 10.15 4.53 -0.38
C ASP A 106 9.71 5.67 0.55
N LYS A 107 10.56 6.00 1.54
CA LYS A 107 10.26 7.04 2.53
C LYS A 107 10.16 8.44 1.91
N GLU A 108 10.77 8.66 0.75
CA GLU A 108 10.68 9.95 0.05
C GLU A 108 9.31 10.09 -0.63
N ALA A 109 8.80 9.00 -1.19
CA ALA A 109 7.49 8.97 -1.84
C ALA A 109 6.31 8.82 -0.86
N ASP A 110 6.53 8.19 0.30
CA ASP A 110 5.52 7.93 1.33
C ASP A 110 6.11 8.06 2.75
N PRO A 111 6.31 9.30 3.24
CA PRO A 111 6.92 9.53 4.56
C PRO A 111 6.00 9.13 5.72
N PHE A 112 4.70 8.97 5.48
CA PHE A 112 3.70 8.74 6.54
C PHE A 112 3.35 7.26 6.73
N PHE A 113 3.78 6.38 5.83
CA PHE A 113 3.46 4.95 5.89
C PHE A 113 3.67 4.36 7.28
N ALA A 114 4.86 4.56 7.87
CA ALA A 114 5.24 3.95 9.14
C ALA A 114 4.28 4.33 10.28
N HIS A 115 3.92 5.62 10.34
CA HIS A 115 3.01 6.14 11.36
C HIS A 115 1.61 5.52 11.23
N ILE A 116 1.07 5.49 10.00
CA ILE A 116 -0.25 4.93 9.74
C ILE A 116 -0.25 3.41 9.98
N ALA A 117 0.76 2.71 9.49
CA ALA A 117 0.91 1.26 9.67
C ALA A 117 1.01 0.87 11.16
N ALA A 118 1.68 1.69 11.99
CA ALA A 118 1.75 1.49 13.44
C ALA A 118 0.41 1.71 14.15
N SER A 119 -0.51 2.49 13.58
CA SER A 119 -1.85 2.70 14.15
C SER A 119 -2.83 1.53 13.91
N VAL A 120 -2.55 0.67 12.93
CA VAL A 120 -3.43 -0.44 12.51
C VAL A 120 -2.75 -1.82 12.56
N GLY A 121 -1.53 -1.89 13.10
CA GLY A 121 -0.74 -3.11 13.15
C GLY A 121 0.50 -2.94 14.03
N THR A 122 1.30 -4.00 14.13
CA THR A 122 2.53 -4.03 14.94
C THR A 122 3.74 -4.34 14.07
N PHE A 123 4.89 -3.75 14.42
CA PHE A 123 6.17 -4.06 13.80
C PHE A 123 6.97 -4.95 14.75
N GLU A 124 7.50 -6.05 14.22
CA GLU A 124 8.31 -7.00 14.96
C GLU A 124 9.60 -7.31 14.19
N LYS A 125 10.67 -7.63 14.90
CA LYS A 125 11.88 -8.18 14.30
C LYS A 125 11.80 -9.69 14.32
N ASN A 126 11.93 -10.32 13.16
CA ASN A 126 12.03 -11.78 13.10
C ASN A 126 13.41 -12.27 13.58
N ARG A 127 13.61 -13.59 13.65
CA ARG A 127 14.88 -14.20 14.08
C ARG A 127 16.08 -13.85 13.18
N ALA A 128 15.84 -13.49 11.93
CA ALA A 128 16.86 -13.05 10.99
C ALA A 128 17.17 -11.54 11.12
N GLY A 129 16.49 -10.83 12.03
CA GLY A 129 16.64 -9.39 12.24
C GLY A 129 15.86 -8.53 11.25
N GLU A 130 15.05 -9.14 10.37
CA GLU A 130 14.23 -8.44 9.40
C GLU A 130 12.97 -7.87 10.06
N ILE A 131 12.50 -6.73 9.56
CA ILE A 131 11.29 -6.09 10.07
C ILE A 131 10.08 -6.73 9.40
N VAL A 132 9.14 -7.22 10.21
CA VAL A 132 7.86 -7.73 9.78
C VAL A 132 6.79 -6.82 10.33
N TRP A 133 5.91 -6.33 9.46
CA TRP A 133 4.70 -5.65 9.87
C TRP A 133 3.55 -6.66 9.89
N HIS A 134 2.92 -6.79 11.04
CA HIS A 134 1.68 -7.52 11.24
C HIS A 134 0.54 -6.51 11.15
N GLY A 135 -0.09 -6.44 9.97
CA GLY A 135 -1.26 -5.62 9.74
C GLY A 135 -2.50 -6.14 10.50
N PRO A 136 -3.68 -5.58 10.19
CA PRO A 136 -4.94 -6.06 10.76
C PRO A 136 -5.09 -7.58 10.59
N GLU A 137 -5.72 -8.22 11.57
CA GLU A 137 -5.95 -9.68 11.61
C GLU A 137 -4.66 -10.52 11.60
N GLY A 138 -3.51 -9.93 11.91
CA GLY A 138 -2.22 -10.64 12.01
C GLY A 138 -1.55 -10.90 10.65
N THR A 139 -2.02 -10.26 9.58
CA THR A 139 -1.43 -10.43 8.24
C THR A 139 0.01 -9.93 8.20
N ALA A 140 0.96 -10.84 7.96
CA ALA A 140 2.39 -10.53 8.01
C ALA A 140 2.94 -10.05 6.66
N TYR A 141 3.74 -9.00 6.69
CA TYR A 141 4.46 -8.44 5.55
C TYR A 141 5.92 -8.23 5.92
N LEU A 142 6.84 -8.71 5.08
CA LEU A 142 8.25 -8.36 5.19
C LEU A 142 8.43 -6.91 4.75
N VAL A 143 8.99 -6.07 5.61
CA VAL A 143 9.17 -4.64 5.36
C VAL A 143 10.61 -4.37 4.96
N VAL A 144 10.78 -3.72 3.81
CA VAL A 144 12.08 -3.38 3.25
C VAL A 144 12.06 -1.94 2.77
N THR A 145 13.15 -1.22 3.00
CA THR A 145 13.31 0.18 2.61
C THR A 145 14.23 0.30 1.40
N VAL A 146 13.92 1.27 0.53
CA VAL A 146 14.72 1.56 -0.66
C VAL A 146 16.11 2.11 -0.33
N ASP A 147 16.23 2.85 0.78
CA ASP A 147 17.48 3.47 1.21
C ASP A 147 18.46 2.48 1.85
N GLY A 148 18.07 1.22 2.04
CA GLY A 148 18.88 0.18 2.69
C GLY A 148 19.06 0.39 4.19
N ARG A 149 18.48 1.46 4.76
CA ARG A 149 18.55 1.73 6.19
C ARG A 149 17.52 0.87 6.93
N PRO A 150 17.79 0.44 8.17
CA PRO A 150 16.79 -0.24 8.97
C PRO A 150 15.47 0.55 8.96
N PHE A 151 14.35 -0.16 8.80
CA PHE A 151 13.05 0.45 9.01
C PHE A 151 12.92 0.77 10.50
N GLU A 152 13.03 2.05 10.85
CA GLU A 152 12.80 2.53 12.20
C GLU A 152 11.31 2.74 12.38
N SER A 153 10.64 1.78 13.01
CA SER A 153 9.36 2.05 13.67
C SER A 153 9.70 2.92 14.88
N GLN A 154 9.72 4.24 14.74
CA GLN A 154 9.81 5.08 15.92
C GLN A 154 8.65 4.68 16.85
N PRO A 155 8.90 4.24 18.09
CA PRO A 155 7.85 4.17 19.06
C PRO A 155 7.31 5.58 19.17
N SER A 156 5.99 5.72 19.10
CA SER A 156 5.30 6.99 19.28
C SER A 156 5.75 7.62 20.59
N GLU A 157 6.80 8.46 20.56
CA GLU A 157 6.95 9.53 21.52
C GLU A 157 5.68 10.33 21.33
N SER A 158 4.80 10.19 22.33
CA SER A 158 3.48 10.79 22.42
C SER A 158 3.38 12.03 21.55
N PHE A 159 2.72 11.90 20.40
CA PHE A 159 2.16 13.07 19.73
C PHE A 159 1.18 13.65 20.75
N ARG A 160 1.66 14.61 21.54
CA ARG A 160 0.79 15.46 22.34
C ARG A 160 0.17 16.38 21.32
N PRO A 161 -1.12 16.25 20.95
CA PRO A 161 -1.78 17.35 20.30
C PRO A 161 -1.60 18.54 21.24
N GLY A 162 -0.77 19.51 20.85
CA GLY A 162 -0.70 20.77 21.56
C GLY A 162 -2.11 21.33 21.47
N ASN A 163 -2.87 21.24 22.57
CA ASN A 163 -4.16 21.90 22.69
C ASN A 163 -3.92 23.36 22.31
N PRO A 164 -4.44 23.87 21.18
CA PRO A 164 -4.55 25.30 21.05
C PRO A 164 -5.60 25.70 22.08
N THR A 165 -5.16 26.34 23.17
CA THR A 165 -6.07 26.98 24.10
C THR A 165 -7.03 27.85 23.28
N PRO A 166 -8.35 27.67 23.36
CA PRO A 166 -9.26 28.55 22.66
C PRO A 166 -9.19 29.90 23.38
N GLN A 167 -8.42 30.85 22.83
CA GLN A 167 -8.60 32.24 23.17
C GLN A 167 -10.02 32.60 22.74
N SER A 168 -10.90 32.73 23.73
CA SER A 168 -12.22 33.33 23.58
C SER A 168 -12.05 34.76 23.08
N ARG A 169 -11.96 34.93 21.76
CA ARG A 169 -12.25 36.22 21.13
C ARG A 169 -13.76 36.33 21.06
N ARG A 170 -14.33 37.18 21.91
CA ARG A 170 -15.69 37.69 21.75
C ARG A 170 -15.78 38.32 20.36
N ILE A 171 -16.45 37.64 19.43
CA ILE A 171 -16.88 38.23 18.18
C ILE A 171 -18.22 38.91 18.50
N THR A 172 -18.19 40.22 18.65
CA THR A 172 -19.39 41.06 18.52
C THR A 172 -19.89 40.93 17.09
N SER A 173 -21.09 40.37 16.93
CA SER A 173 -21.81 40.27 15.66
C SER A 173 -21.98 41.65 15.00
N PRO A 174 -21.59 41.84 13.73
CA PRO A 174 -22.11 42.91 12.91
C PRO A 174 -23.51 42.51 12.40
N GLY A 175 -24.44 43.47 12.41
CA GLY A 175 -25.84 43.27 12.07
C GLY A 175 -26.09 42.66 10.69
N MET A 176 -27.17 41.88 10.61
CA MET A 176 -27.71 41.26 9.40
C MET A 176 -28.14 42.34 8.39
N PRO A 177 -27.71 42.29 7.12
CA PRO A 177 -28.43 42.96 6.05
C PRO A 177 -29.68 42.15 5.65
N ALA A 178 -30.74 42.88 5.33
CA ALA A 178 -32.08 42.37 5.04
C ALA A 178 -32.13 41.40 3.85
N VAL A 179 -33.04 40.43 3.95
CA VAL A 179 -33.42 39.45 2.93
C VAL A 179 -33.91 40.15 1.68
N ALA A 180 -33.24 39.93 0.55
CA ALA A 180 -33.75 40.29 -0.77
C ALA A 180 -34.81 39.28 -1.22
N THR A 181 -36.05 39.75 -1.35
CA THR A 181 -37.18 39.01 -1.91
C THR A 181 -36.97 38.78 -3.40
N LEU A 182 -36.99 37.53 -3.85
CA LEU A 182 -36.96 37.15 -5.26
C LEU A 182 -38.28 37.55 -5.96
N PRO A 183 -38.25 38.10 -7.18
CA PRO A 183 -39.45 38.30 -7.98
C PRO A 183 -39.99 36.97 -8.53
N PRO A 184 -41.31 36.86 -8.79
CA PRO A 184 -41.93 35.65 -9.30
C PRO A 184 -41.54 35.35 -10.76
N PRO A 185 -41.63 34.09 -11.20
CA PRO A 185 -41.19 33.67 -12.52
C PRO A 185 -42.12 34.19 -13.64
N GLU A 186 -41.51 34.80 -14.66
CA GLU A 186 -42.18 35.17 -15.91
C GLU A 186 -42.64 33.92 -16.67
N THR A 187 -43.89 33.96 -17.10
CA THR A 187 -44.53 32.95 -17.95
C THR A 187 -44.10 33.18 -19.40
N LEU A 188 -43.40 32.20 -19.99
CA LEU A 188 -43.07 32.20 -21.41
C LEU A 188 -44.34 31.93 -22.26
N PRO A 189 -44.54 32.64 -23.39
CA PRO A 189 -45.66 32.37 -24.29
C PRO A 189 -45.40 31.13 -25.16
N PRO A 190 -46.47 30.48 -25.66
CA PRO A 190 -46.36 29.26 -26.45
C PRO A 190 -45.77 29.55 -27.85
N ARG A 191 -44.82 28.70 -28.26
CA ARG A 191 -44.31 28.69 -29.64
C ARG A 191 -45.40 28.18 -30.59
N ARG A 192 -45.63 28.94 -31.67
CA ARG A 192 -46.34 28.46 -32.86
C ARG A 192 -45.43 27.63 -33.73
#